data_AF-A0A7W1AZ29-F1
#
_entry.id   AF-A0A7W1AZ29-F1
#
_cell.length_a   1.000
_cell.length_b   1.000
_cell.length_c   1.000
_cell.angle_alpha   90.00
_cell.angle_beta   90.00
_cell.angle_gamma   90.00
#
_symmetry.space_group_name_H-M   'P 1'
#
loop_
_entity.id
_entity.type
_entity.pdbx_description
1 polymer ?
#
loop_
_entity_poly.entity_id
_entity_poly.type
_entity_poly.pdbx_seq_one_letter_code
_entity_poly.pdbx_strand_id
1 'polypeptide(L)'
;MFVLRSLFWLTGLVMLLPPSTDGAPAPRVSLIHTAYSARILLQDVTGVCERNPEACAASRDAIVLLARKVETGAEIVSAGMEAGQALAAENPRLGTLTAADLRPDWALAEARP
;
A
#
# COMPACT_ATOMS: atom_id res chain seq x y z
N MET A 1 -14.35 -9.10 15.05
CA MET A 1 -14.39 -8.28 13.82
C MET A 1 -14.08 -6.79 14.01
N PHE A 2 -14.27 -6.21 15.20
CA PHE A 2 -13.92 -4.82 15.46
C PHE A 2 -12.42 -4.53 15.27
N VAL A 3 -11.54 -5.34 15.86
CA VAL A 3 -10.08 -5.13 15.81
C VAL A 3 -9.53 -5.11 14.38
N LEU A 4 -9.88 -6.09 13.54
CA LEU A 4 -9.41 -6.14 12.15
C LEU A 4 -9.93 -4.96 11.31
N ARG A 5 -11.19 -4.54 11.51
CA ARG A 5 -11.72 -3.33 10.87
C ARG A 5 -10.94 -2.10 11.32
N SER A 6 -10.73 -1.95 12.63
CA SER A 6 -9.99 -0.80 13.18
C SER A 6 -8.55 -0.78 12.67
N LEU A 7 -7.84 -1.91 12.68
CA LEU A 7 -6.48 -2.00 12.15
C LEU A 7 -6.42 -1.63 10.66
N PHE A 8 -7.31 -2.17 9.84
CA PHE A 8 -7.38 -1.84 8.42
C PHE A 8 -7.55 -0.34 8.18
N TRP A 9 -8.53 0.29 8.85
CA TRP A 9 -8.80 1.71 8.68
C TRP A 9 -7.67 2.59 9.23
N LEU A 10 -7.06 2.20 10.36
CA LEU A 10 -5.93 2.93 10.93
C LEU A 10 -4.69 2.85 10.03
N THR A 11 -4.38 1.69 9.45
CA THR A 11 -3.28 1.55 8.50
C THR A 11 -3.51 2.39 7.25
N GLY A 12 -4.72 2.35 6.68
CA GLY A 12 -5.07 3.19 5.53
C GLY A 12 -4.97 4.69 5.83
N LEU A 13 -5.45 5.12 7.00
CA LEU A 13 -5.35 6.50 7.46
C LEU A 13 -3.89 6.96 7.58
N VAL A 14 -3.03 6.15 8.20
CA VAL A 14 -1.60 6.45 8.38
C VAL A 14 -0.89 6.57 7.03
N MET A 15 -1.26 5.73 6.05
CA MET A 15 -0.67 5.76 4.71
C MET A 15 -1.08 7.00 3.90
N LEU A 16 -2.26 7.58 4.19
CA LEU A 16 -2.75 8.80 3.55
C LEU A 16 -2.19 10.07 4.21
N LEU A 17 -1.78 10.00 5.48
CA LEU A 17 -1.23 11.14 6.19
C LEU A 17 0.15 11.54 5.63
N PRO A 18 0.38 12.83 5.36
CA PRO A 18 1.70 13.29 4.96
C PRO A 18 2.69 13.12 6.12
N PRO A 19 3.99 12.91 5.81
CA PRO A 19 5.04 12.85 6.83
C PRO A 19 5.11 14.17 7.62
N SER A 20 5.51 14.08 8.90
CA SER A 20 5.57 15.24 9.79
C SER A 20 6.54 16.31 9.27
N THR A 21 6.17 17.57 9.49
CA THR A 21 6.94 18.74 9.03
C THR A 21 8.02 19.20 10.00
N ASP A 22 8.15 18.55 11.16
CA ASP A 22 8.95 19.03 12.31
C ASP A 22 10.47 18.94 12.12
N GLY A 23 10.96 18.77 10.89
CA GLY A 23 12.39 18.75 10.55
C GLY A 23 13.19 17.58 11.13
N ALA A 24 12.61 16.79 12.02
CA ALA A 24 13.20 15.58 12.55
C ALA A 24 13.26 14.51 11.45
N PRO A 25 14.41 13.87 11.21
CA PRO A 25 14.49 12.78 10.26
C PRO A 25 13.54 11.66 10.68
N ALA A 26 12.60 11.32 9.80
CA ALA A 26 11.67 10.22 10.03
C ALA A 26 12.46 8.94 10.39
N PRO A 27 11.99 8.16 11.39
CA PRO A 27 12.61 6.88 11.71
C PRO A 27 12.75 6.04 10.45
N ARG A 28 14.00 5.78 10.03
CA ARG A 28 14.27 5.00 8.82
C ARG A 28 14.03 3.53 9.12
N VAL A 29 12.78 3.10 8.97
CA VAL A 29 12.40 1.70 9.07
C VAL A 29 12.84 1.01 7.77
N SER A 30 13.87 0.17 7.85
CA SER A 30 14.30 -0.63 6.70
C SER A 30 13.27 -1.72 6.43
N LEU A 31 12.82 -1.86 5.18
CA LEU A 31 11.92 -2.95 4.74
C LEU A 31 12.46 -4.33 5.13
N ILE A 32 13.79 -4.50 5.10
CA ILE A 32 14.45 -5.75 5.48
C ILE A 32 14.28 -6.01 6.98
N HIS A 33 14.38 -4.96 7.80
CA HIS A 33 14.16 -5.06 9.23
C HIS A 33 12.71 -5.45 9.53
N THR A 34 11.74 -4.80 8.90
CA THR A 34 10.31 -5.12 9.07
C THR A 34 9.97 -6.53 8.62
N ALA A 35 10.55 -7.00 7.51
CA ALA A 35 10.38 -8.37 7.04
C ALA A 35 10.96 -9.40 8.04
N TYR A 36 12.09 -9.09 8.67
CA TYR A 36 12.64 -9.92 9.73
C TYR A 36 11.75 -9.95 10.98
N SER A 37 11.21 -8.80 11.40
CA SER A 37 10.27 -8.70 12.53
C SER A 37 9.00 -9.54 12.30
N ALA A 38 8.51 -9.59 11.06
CA ALA A 38 7.34 -10.40 10.71
C ALA A 38 7.56 -11.91 10.94
N ARG A 39 8.80 -12.40 10.81
CA ARG A 39 9.14 -13.80 11.12
C ARG A 39 8.95 -14.15 12.59
N ILE A 40 9.17 -13.18 13.48
CA ILE A 40 8.95 -13.37 14.92
C ILE A 40 7.46 -13.54 15.20
N LEU A 41 6.60 -12.72 14.56
CA LEU A 41 5.14 -12.86 14.68
C LEU A 41 4.63 -14.21 14.16
N LEU A 42 5.29 -14.79 13.15
CA LEU A 42 4.94 -16.13 12.65
C LEU A 42 5.15 -17.24 13.69
N GLN A 43 6.02 -17.06 14.69
CA GLN A 43 6.20 -18.03 15.78
C GLN A 43 4.99 -18.08 16.72
N ASP A 44 4.23 -16.98 16.86
CA ASP A 44 2.98 -16.98 17.62
C ASP A 44 1.85 -17.69 16.85
N VAL A 45 1.89 -17.63 15.51
CA VAL A 45 0.93 -18.31 14.63
C VAL A 45 1.09 -19.83 14.72
N THR A 46 2.32 -20.35 14.85
CA THR A 46 2.52 -21.80 14.99
C THR A 46 1.86 -22.35 16.26
N GLY A 47 1.90 -21.60 17.36
CA GLY A 47 1.20 -21.98 18.60
C GLY A 47 -0.34 -21.93 18.47
N VAL A 48 -0.88 -21.11 17.57
CA VAL A 48 -2.32 -21.11 17.23
C VAL A 48 -2.69 -22.35 16.41
N CYS A 49 -1.84 -22.75 15.46
CA CYS A 49 -2.06 -23.94 14.64
C CYS A 49 -2.05 -25.25 15.46
N GLU A 50 -1.19 -25.36 16.47
CA GLU A 50 -1.20 -26.50 17.40
C GLU A 50 -2.52 -26.63 18.16
N ARG A 51 -3.12 -25.49 18.56
CA ARG A 51 -4.36 -25.47 19.36
C ARG A 51 -5.63 -25.56 18.50
N ASN A 52 -5.59 -25.14 17.24
CA ASN A 52 -6.75 -25.08 16.35
C ASN A 52 -6.35 -25.49 14.91
N PRO A 53 -6.22 -26.80 14.65
CA PRO A 53 -5.70 -27.30 13.36
C PRO A 53 -6.62 -26.97 12.18
N GLU A 54 -7.93 -26.98 12.39
CA GLU A 54 -8.93 -26.59 11.38
C GLU A 54 -8.80 -25.12 10.94
N ALA A 55 -8.56 -24.20 11.89
CA ALA A 55 -8.39 -22.79 11.60
C ALA A 55 -7.11 -22.55 10.79
N CYS A 56 -6.05 -23.31 11.08
CA CYS A 56 -4.79 -23.25 10.33
C CYS A 56 -4.97 -23.73 8.88
N ALA A 57 -5.69 -24.85 8.66
CA ALA A 57 -6.00 -25.36 7.33
C ALA A 57 -6.85 -24.37 6.51
N ALA A 58 -7.94 -23.86 7.10
CA ALA A 58 -8.80 -22.87 6.43
C ALA A 58 -8.06 -21.57 6.11
N SER A 59 -7.18 -21.10 7.01
CA SER A 59 -6.38 -19.90 6.79
C SER A 59 -5.36 -20.09 5.66
N ARG A 60 -4.74 -21.27 5.56
CA ARG A 60 -3.84 -21.61 4.46
C ARG A 60 -4.56 -21.54 3.12
N ASP A 61 -5.73 -22.16 3.01
CA ASP A 61 -6.50 -22.15 1.78
C ASP A 61 -6.96 -20.73 1.40
N ALA A 62 -7.37 -19.94 2.40
CA ALA A 62 -7.71 -18.54 2.22
C ALA A 62 -6.53 -17.71 1.70
N ILE A 63 -5.31 -17.93 2.23
CA ILE A 63 -4.10 -17.24 1.77
C ILE A 63 -3.77 -17.62 0.33
N VAL A 64 -3.91 -18.89 -0.05
CA VAL A 64 -3.68 -19.33 -1.45
C VAL A 64 -4.66 -18.65 -2.41
N LEU A 65 -5.94 -18.56 -2.04
CA LEU A 65 -6.95 -17.85 -2.83
C LEU A 65 -6.66 -16.35 -2.92
N LEU A 66 -6.20 -15.74 -1.83
CA LEU A 66 -5.80 -14.34 -1.82
C LEU A 66 -4.59 -14.09 -2.73
N ALA A 67 -3.58 -14.97 -2.70
CA ALA A 67 -2.40 -14.86 -3.55
C ALA A 67 -2.79 -14.85 -5.04
N ARG A 68 -3.66 -15.77 -5.47
CA ARG A 68 -4.18 -15.78 -6.85
C ARG A 68 -4.93 -14.49 -7.20
N LYS A 69 -5.73 -13.96 -6.27
CA LYS A 69 -6.42 -12.68 -6.48
C LYS A 69 -5.44 -11.51 -6.62
N VAL A 70 -4.33 -11.52 -5.89
CA VAL A 70 -3.27 -10.52 -6.00
C VAL A 70 -2.58 -10.62 -7.36
N GLU A 71 -2.26 -11.82 -7.83
CA GLU A 71 -1.69 -12.07 -9.17
C GLU A 71 -2.62 -11.52 -10.27
N THR A 72 -3.90 -11.92 -10.27
CA THR A 72 -4.89 -11.40 -11.23
C THR A 72 -5.07 -9.88 -11.10
N GLY A 73 -5.05 -9.35 -9.88
CA GLY A 73 -5.14 -7.90 -9.65
C GLY A 73 -3.97 -7.14 -10.26
N ALA A 74 -2.75 -7.69 -10.17
CA ALA A 74 -1.57 -7.11 -10.79
C ALA A 74 -1.69 -7.07 -12.32
N GLU A 75 -2.17 -8.14 -12.94
CA GLU A 75 -2.41 -8.22 -14.40
C GLU A 75 -3.46 -7.20 -14.87
N ILE A 76 -4.55 -7.03 -14.11
CA ILE A 76 -5.59 -6.05 -14.44
C ILE A 76 -5.02 -4.63 -14.37
N VAL A 77 -4.26 -4.32 -13.32
CA VAL A 77 -3.67 -2.99 -13.15
C VAL A 77 -2.65 -2.70 -14.26
N SER A 78 -1.78 -3.65 -14.60
CA SER A 78 -0.80 -3.45 -15.68
C SER A 78 -1.49 -3.23 -17.02
N ALA A 79 -2.49 -4.05 -17.36
CA ALA A 79 -3.26 -3.90 -18.58
C ALA A 79 -4.01 -2.56 -18.63
N GLY A 80 -4.59 -2.12 -17.51
CA GLY A 80 -5.26 -0.82 -17.40
C GLY A 80 -4.29 0.37 -17.57
N MET A 81 -3.09 0.28 -16.99
CA MET A 81 -2.05 1.30 -17.15
C MET A 81 -1.57 1.40 -18.61
N GLU A 82 -1.30 0.27 -19.25
CA GLU A 82 -0.92 0.21 -20.66
C GLU A 82 -2.01 0.80 -21.58
N ALA A 83 -3.27 0.42 -21.34
CA ALA A 83 -4.41 0.96 -22.07
C ALA A 83 -4.56 2.48 -21.86
N GLY A 84 -4.39 2.97 -20.63
CA GLY A 84 -4.41 4.40 -20.32
C GLY A 84 -3.30 5.18 -21.03
N GLN A 85 -2.09 4.62 -21.10
CA GLN A 85 -0.97 5.22 -21.84
C GLN A 85 -1.22 5.24 -23.35
N ALA A 86 -1.76 4.16 -23.93
CA ALA A 86 -2.10 4.09 -25.34
C ALA A 86 -3.15 5.15 -25.72
N LEU A 87 -4.19 5.31 -24.89
CA LEU A 87 -5.22 6.34 -25.07
C LEU A 87 -4.65 7.76 -24.96
N ALA A 88 -3.72 7.99 -24.03
CA ALA A 88 -3.03 9.28 -23.88
C ALA A 88 -2.11 9.60 -25.07
N ALA A 89 -1.46 8.59 -25.65
CA ALA A 89 -0.61 8.74 -26.84
C ALA A 89 -1.43 9.02 -28.10
N GLU A 90 -2.60 8.39 -28.25
CA GLU A 90 -3.51 8.60 -29.37
C GLU A 90 -4.22 9.96 -29.29
N ASN A 91 -4.53 10.43 -28.08
CA ASN A 91 -5.22 11.70 -27.89
C ASN A 91 -4.59 12.51 -26.74
N PRO A 92 -3.69 13.46 -27.05
CA PRO A 92 -2.96 14.25 -26.05
C PRO A 92 -3.84 15.10 -25.12
N ARG A 93 -5.15 15.17 -25.38
CA ARG A 93 -6.16 15.88 -24.57
C ARG A 93 -7.11 14.94 -23.83
N LEU A 94 -6.82 13.64 -23.77
CA LEU A 94 -7.63 12.66 -23.03
C LEU A 94 -7.37 12.80 -21.52
N GLY A 95 -7.95 13.85 -20.92
CA GLY A 95 -7.81 14.21 -19.51
C GLY A 95 -8.03 15.71 -19.29
N THR A 96 -8.35 16.10 -18.05
CA THR A 96 -8.44 17.52 -17.66
C THR A 96 -7.15 18.06 -17.07
N LEU A 97 -6.13 17.20 -16.90
CA LEU A 97 -4.81 17.58 -16.41
C LEU A 97 -4.10 18.46 -17.45
N THR A 98 -3.82 19.69 -17.06
CA THR A 98 -3.06 20.67 -17.84
C THR A 98 -1.65 20.83 -17.27
N ALA A 99 -0.74 21.43 -18.05
CA ALA A 99 0.58 21.79 -17.55
C ALA A 99 0.54 22.77 -16.36
N ALA A 100 -0.58 23.48 -16.16
CA ALA A 100 -0.77 24.35 -15.01
C ALA A 100 -0.97 23.56 -13.71
N ASP A 101 -1.62 22.39 -13.77
CA ASP A 101 -1.90 21.53 -12.60
C ASP A 101 -0.66 20.81 -12.07
N LEU A 102 0.40 20.70 -12.89
CA LEU A 102 1.69 20.11 -12.50
C LEU A 102 2.63 21.12 -11.83
N ARG A 103 2.25 22.40 -11.78
CA ARG A 103 3.07 23.41 -11.11
C ARG A 103 2.92 23.22 -9.60
N PRO A 104 4.02 23.12 -8.84
CA PRO A 104 3.96 23.13 -7.38
C PRO A 104 3.75 24.58 -6.90
N ASP A 105 2.57 25.12 -7.16
CA ASP A 105 2.12 26.43 -6.68
C ASP A 105 1.86 26.45 -5.16
N TRP A 106 1.69 25.28 -4.55
CA TRP A 106 1.67 25.10 -3.10
C TRP A 106 3.07 25.11 -2.45
N ALA A 107 4.16 25.08 -3.23
CA ALA A 107 5.50 25.32 -2.70
C ALA A 107 5.62 26.81 -2.41
N LEU A 108 5.21 27.21 -1.21
CA LEU A 108 5.34 28.56 -0.69
C LEU A 108 6.74 29.09 -1.03
N ALA A 109 6.75 30.17 -1.82
CA ALA A 109 7.96 30.88 -2.17
C ALA A 109 8.79 31.10 -0.90
N GLU A 110 10.02 30.59 -0.92
CA GLU A 110 11.08 30.92 0.02
C GLU A 110 10.92 32.39 0.43
N ALA A 111 10.62 32.63 1.70
CA ALA A 111 10.55 33.97 2.24
C ALA A 111 11.91 34.64 1.98
N ARG A 112 11.94 35.50 0.96
CA ARG A 112 13.08 36.35 0.56
C ARG A 112 13.36 37.32 1.73
N PRO A 113 14.64 37.65 2.01
CA PRO A 113 15.18 37.91 3.33
C PRO A 113 14.69 39.22 3.97
#